data_AF-A0A7Z9IRS6-F1
#
_entry.id   AF-A0A7Z9IRS6-F1
#
_cell.length_a   1.000
_cell.length_b   1.000
_cell.length_c   1.000
_cell.angle_alpha   90.00
_cell.angle_beta   90.00
_cell.angle_gamma   90.00
#
_symmetry.space_group_name_H-M   'P 1'
#
loop_
_entity.id
_entity.type
_entity.pdbx_description
1 polymer ?
#
loop_
_entity_poly.entity_id
_entity_poly.type
_entity_poly.pdbx_seq_one_letter_code
_entity_poly.pdbx_strand_id
1 'polypeptide(L)'
;MNSLTNEDQLAPERRKDYFYLKSNSKTISMALSSKFEIPLRTVINFSRTSIQVPVQDEENIISINELTWTSFNSNGSYSFWDNKLKVSGGLSYLANKGTNSISLYSFNAGTEVKIIKGMKVVLSGHTQMRSTKDETTLNTSGLFFSFRYNF
;
A
#
# COMPACT_ATOMS: atom_id res chain seq x y z
N MET A 1 3.88 -16.23 -4.42
CA MET A 1 2.63 -15.78 -5.05
C MET A 1 1.50 -16.43 -4.29
N ASN A 2 0.62 -15.65 -3.66
CA ASN A 2 -0.47 -16.18 -2.85
C ASN A 2 -1.78 -16.05 -3.64
N SER A 3 -2.49 -17.16 -3.80
CA SER A 3 -3.78 -17.20 -4.48
C SER A 3 -4.80 -17.88 -3.57
N LEU A 4 -5.95 -17.24 -3.40
CA LEU A 4 -7.10 -17.82 -2.72
C LEU A 4 -8.15 -18.10 -3.79
N THR A 5 -8.29 -19.36 -4.12
CA THR A 5 -9.32 -19.85 -5.04
C THR A 5 -10.42 -20.47 -4.21
N ASN A 6 -11.65 -20.02 -4.40
CA ASN A 6 -12.81 -20.65 -3.79
C ASN A 6 -13.11 -21.94 -4.53
N GLU A 7 -12.81 -23.08 -3.91
CA GLU A 7 -13.27 -24.36 -4.40
C GLU A 7 -14.79 -24.48 -4.24
N ASP A 8 -15.43 -24.93 -5.31
CA ASP A 8 -16.86 -25.13 -5.36
C ASP A 8 -17.18 -26.62 -5.33
N GLN A 9 -17.36 -27.14 -4.12
CA GLN A 9 -17.61 -28.57 -3.89
C GLN A 9 -18.94 -29.05 -4.49
N LEU A 10 -19.86 -28.13 -4.80
CA LEU A 10 -21.16 -28.42 -5.38
C LEU A 10 -21.23 -28.09 -6.87
N ALA A 11 -20.11 -27.71 -7.50
CA ALA A 11 -20.03 -27.47 -8.94
C ALA A 11 -20.63 -28.62 -9.80
N PRO A 12 -20.38 -29.92 -9.51
CA PRO A 12 -20.92 -31.01 -10.33
C PRO A 12 -22.42 -31.28 -10.12
N GLU A 13 -22.98 -30.90 -8.97
CA GLU A 13 -24.40 -31.13 -8.61
C GLU A 13 -25.30 -29.94 -8.98
N ARG A 14 -24.68 -28.84 -9.38
CA ARG A 14 -25.35 -27.57 -9.60
C ARG A 14 -25.96 -27.49 -11.00
N ARG A 15 -27.13 -26.86 -11.05
CA ARG A 15 -27.82 -26.50 -12.29
C ARG A 15 -26.93 -25.57 -13.14
N LYS A 16 -26.81 -25.82 -14.45
CA LYS A 16 -25.87 -25.12 -15.34
C LYS A 16 -26.10 -23.60 -15.44
N ASP A 17 -27.30 -23.15 -15.09
CA ASP A 17 -27.80 -21.77 -15.05
C ASP A 17 -27.67 -21.10 -13.66
N TYR A 18 -27.15 -21.81 -12.65
CA TYR A 18 -26.99 -21.25 -11.32
C TYR A 18 -25.79 -20.29 -11.26
N PHE A 19 -26.06 -19.07 -10.80
CA PHE A 19 -25.06 -18.04 -10.63
C PHE A 19 -24.25 -18.24 -9.33
N TYR A 20 -22.94 -18.45 -9.48
CA TYR A 20 -22.03 -18.62 -8.35
C TYR A 20 -21.40 -17.28 -7.93
N LEU A 21 -21.92 -16.70 -6.86
CA LEU A 21 -21.53 -15.38 -6.33
C LEU A 21 -20.18 -15.35 -5.58
N LYS A 22 -19.27 -16.31 -5.77
CA LYS A 22 -17.99 -16.32 -5.04
C LYS A 22 -16.90 -15.62 -5.82
N SER A 23 -16.23 -14.67 -5.17
CA SER A 23 -15.08 -13.97 -5.72
C SER A 23 -13.78 -14.73 -5.47
N ASN A 24 -12.85 -14.63 -6.42
CA ASN A 24 -11.48 -15.14 -6.26
C ASN A 24 -10.51 -13.99 -6.05
N SER A 25 -9.44 -14.21 -5.28
CA SER A 25 -8.41 -13.19 -5.07
C SER A 25 -7.01 -13.72 -5.32
N LYS A 26 -6.18 -12.87 -5.93
CA LYS A 26 -4.78 -13.18 -6.24
C LYS A 26 -3.91 -12.02 -5.80
N THR A 27 -2.92 -12.30 -4.97
CA THR A 27 -1.98 -11.30 -4.47
C THR A 27 -0.55 -11.71 -4.73
N ILE A 28 0.23 -10.78 -5.27
CA ILE A 28 1.68 -10.84 -5.32
C ILE A 28 2.23 -9.66 -4.53
N SER A 29 3.19 -9.92 -3.66
CA SER A 29 3.86 -8.91 -2.84
C SER A 29 5.35 -9.20 -2.75
N MET A 30 6.15 -8.15 -2.75
CA MET A 30 7.59 -8.19 -2.62
C MET A 30 8.02 -7.09 -1.65
N ALA A 31 8.89 -7.43 -0.70
CA ALA A 31 9.49 -6.49 0.23
C ALA A 31 11.01 -6.70 0.23
N LEU A 32 11.75 -5.65 -0.10
CA LEU A 32 13.20 -5.63 -0.09
C LEU A 32 13.67 -4.62 0.95
N SER A 33 14.51 -5.07 1.89
CA SER A 33 15.12 -4.19 2.89
C SER A 33 16.63 -4.32 2.80
N SER A 34 17.31 -3.21 2.52
CA SER A 34 18.77 -3.15 2.46
C SER A 34 19.32 -2.30 3.59
N LYS A 35 20.39 -2.79 4.22
CA LYS A 35 21.20 -2.05 5.19
C LYS A 35 22.62 -2.00 4.65
N PHE A 36 23.11 -0.79 4.43
CA PHE A 36 24.47 -0.59 3.92
C PHE A 36 25.47 -0.53 5.09
N GLU A 37 26.75 -0.56 4.76
CA GLU A 37 27.83 -0.31 5.73
C GLU A 37 27.82 1.16 6.20
N ILE A 38 27.56 2.08 5.26
CA ILE A 38 27.12 3.43 5.61
C ILE A 38 25.78 3.35 6.36
N PRO A 39 25.49 4.28 7.29
CA PRO A 39 24.28 4.26 8.14
C PRO A 39 22.97 4.60 7.38
N LEU A 40 22.87 4.14 6.13
CA LEU A 40 21.72 4.17 5.24
C LEU A 40 20.95 2.84 5.33
N ARG A 41 19.65 2.94 5.46
CA ARG A 41 18.69 1.84 5.32
C ARG A 41 17.67 2.21 4.25
N THR A 42 17.38 1.29 3.34
CA THR A 42 16.32 1.44 2.35
C THR A 42 15.35 0.28 2.45
N VAL A 43 14.07 0.55 2.20
CA VAL A 43 13.00 -0.44 2.15
C VAL A 43 12.15 -0.14 0.92
N ILE A 44 11.93 -1.15 0.09
CA ILE A 44 11.08 -1.08 -1.09
C ILE A 44 10.02 -2.15 -0.95
N ASN A 45 8.75 -1.77 -1.05
CA ASN A 45 7.62 -2.66 -1.02
C ASN A 45 6.83 -2.52 -2.32
N PHE A 46 6.46 -3.64 -2.92
CA PHE A 46 5.56 -3.72 -4.05
C PHE A 46 4.46 -4.70 -3.72
N SER A 47 3.22 -4.39 -4.07
CA SER A 47 2.15 -5.38 -4.05
C SER A 47 1.15 -5.15 -5.17
N ARG A 48 0.54 -6.23 -5.63
CA ARG A 48 -0.59 -6.20 -6.55
C ARG A 48 -1.60 -7.24 -6.13
N THR A 49 -2.81 -6.80 -5.88
CA THR A 49 -3.96 -7.65 -5.52
C THR A 49 -5.04 -7.49 -6.57
N SER A 50 -5.51 -8.60 -7.13
CA SER A 50 -6.66 -8.65 -8.03
C SER A 50 -7.77 -9.43 -7.34
N ILE A 51 -9.00 -8.91 -7.39
CA ILE A 51 -10.22 -9.59 -6.96
C ILE A 51 -11.13 -9.73 -8.19
N GLN A 52 -11.50 -10.96 -8.50
CA GLN A 52 -12.39 -11.31 -9.59
C GLN A 52 -13.78 -11.55 -8.99
N VAL A 53 -14.71 -10.64 -9.27
CA VAL A 53 -16.09 -10.69 -8.76
C VAL A 53 -17.02 -11.11 -9.90
N PRO A 54 -17.70 -12.25 -9.82
CA PRO A 54 -18.72 -12.62 -10.79
C PRO A 54 -19.93 -11.69 -10.65
N VAL A 55 -20.48 -11.25 -11.77
CA VAL A 55 -21.66 -10.38 -11.86
C VAL A 55 -22.62 -10.95 -12.91
N GLN A 56 -23.92 -10.88 -12.63
CA GLN A 56 -24.98 -11.33 -13.52
C GLN A 56 -25.77 -10.10 -13.97
N ASP A 57 -25.91 -9.93 -15.28
CA ASP A 57 -26.63 -8.81 -15.88
C ASP A 57 -28.16 -9.08 -15.93
N GLU A 58 -28.95 -8.07 -16.30
CA GLU A 58 -30.42 -8.16 -16.44
C GLU A 58 -30.86 -9.24 -17.44
N GLU A 59 -30.00 -9.60 -18.40
CA GLU A 59 -30.19 -10.68 -19.38
C GLU A 59 -29.72 -12.07 -18.89
N ASN A 60 -29.41 -12.24 -17.61
CA ASN A 60 -28.83 -13.46 -17.01
C ASN A 60 -27.44 -13.86 -17.56
N ILE A 61 -26.72 -12.93 -18.20
CA ILE A 61 -25.36 -13.17 -18.68
C ILE A 61 -24.38 -13.00 -17.51
N ILE A 62 -23.58 -14.04 -17.25
CA ILE A 62 -22.56 -14.03 -16.20
C ILE A 62 -21.25 -13.47 -16.76
N SER A 63 -20.74 -12.40 -16.17
CA SER A 63 -19.45 -11.79 -16.48
C SER A 63 -18.56 -11.69 -15.23
N ILE A 64 -17.26 -11.45 -15.41
CA ILE A 64 -16.30 -11.32 -14.31
C ILE A 64 -15.78 -9.89 -14.30
N ASN A 65 -16.06 -9.16 -13.22
CA ASN A 65 -15.49 -7.85 -12.97
C ASN A 65 -14.16 -7.99 -12.22
N GLU A 66 -13.10 -7.36 -12.72
CA GLU A 66 -11.77 -7.43 -12.11
C GLU A 66 -11.42 -6.11 -11.41
N LEU A 67 -11.26 -6.16 -10.08
CA LEU A 67 -10.78 -5.05 -9.26
C LEU A 67 -9.31 -5.29 -8.92
N THR A 68 -8.42 -4.45 -9.45
CA THR A 68 -6.98 -4.55 -9.20
C THR A 68 -6.47 -3.37 -8.40
N TRP A 69 -5.78 -3.62 -7.29
CA TRP A 69 -4.98 -2.64 -6.56
C TRP A 69 -3.51 -2.92 -6.77
N THR A 70 -2.73 -1.89 -7.12
CA THR A 70 -1.28 -1.94 -7.22
C THR A 70 -0.69 -0.93 -6.26
N SER A 71 0.19 -1.36 -5.36
CA SER A 71 0.94 -0.48 -4.48
C SER A 71 2.44 -0.61 -4.70
N PHE A 72 3.12 0.53 -4.58
CA PHE A 72 4.56 0.63 -4.56
C PHE A 72 4.95 1.63 -3.48
N ASN A 73 5.96 1.30 -2.69
CA ASN A 73 6.44 2.16 -1.61
C ASN A 73 7.96 2.02 -1.54
N SER A 74 8.64 3.15 -1.44
CA SER A 74 10.08 3.22 -1.30
C SER A 74 10.39 4.20 -0.19
N ASN A 75 11.13 3.73 0.81
CA ASN A 75 11.55 4.50 1.96
C ASN A 75 13.06 4.38 2.15
N GLY A 76 13.68 5.50 2.51
CA GLY A 76 15.09 5.58 2.88
C GLY A 76 15.25 6.28 4.22
N SER A 77 16.24 5.88 5.00
CA SER A 77 16.65 6.62 6.19
C SER A 77 18.15 6.57 6.38
N TYR A 78 18.75 7.70 6.73
CA TYR A 78 20.17 7.84 6.99
C TYR A 78 20.39 8.37 8.40
N SER A 79 21.38 7.82 9.11
CA SER A 79 21.71 8.23 10.48
C SER A 79 23.08 8.90 10.53
N PHE A 80 23.16 10.09 11.12
CA PHE A 80 24.37 10.88 11.32
C PHE A 80 24.82 10.83 12.78
N TRP A 81 26.11 11.07 13.01
CA TRP A 81 26.73 11.26 14.33
C TRP A 81 26.34 10.18 15.35
N ASP A 82 26.63 8.91 15.03
CA ASP A 82 26.29 7.75 15.87
C ASP A 82 24.80 7.71 16.27
N ASN A 83 23.94 7.96 15.28
CA ASN A 83 22.48 7.93 15.43
C ASN A 83 21.94 9.04 16.36
N LYS A 84 22.66 10.16 16.49
CA LYS A 84 22.12 11.38 17.13
C LYS A 84 21.10 12.10 16.26
N LEU A 85 21.27 12.04 14.94
CA LEU A 85 20.31 12.58 13.99
C LEU A 85 20.00 11.49 12.96
N LYS A 86 18.72 11.23 12.73
CA LYS A 86 18.26 10.35 11.66
C LYS A 86 17.32 11.14 10.77
N VAL A 87 17.56 11.10 9.47
CA VAL A 87 16.70 11.69 8.45
C VAL A 87 16.07 10.56 7.65
N SER A 88 14.81 10.70 7.31
CA SER A 88 14.04 9.70 6.57
C SER A 88 13.18 10.36 5.51
N GLY A 89 12.98 9.64 4.42
CA GLY A 89 12.19 10.07 3.28
C GLY A 89 11.50 8.88 2.65
N GLY A 90 10.41 9.14 1.95
CA GLY A 90 9.68 8.10 1.26
C GLY A 90 8.73 8.61 0.20
N LEU A 91 8.48 7.73 -0.76
CA LEU A 91 7.50 7.87 -1.80
C LEU A 91 6.61 6.64 -1.78
N SER A 92 5.31 6.83 -1.95
CA SER A 92 4.39 5.72 -2.17
C SER A 92 3.40 6.04 -3.28
N TYR A 93 3.05 5.00 -4.01
CA TYR A 93 2.07 5.00 -5.07
C TYR A 93 1.06 3.90 -4.78
N LEU A 94 -0.23 4.22 -4.87
CA LEU A 94 -1.31 3.24 -4.80
C LEU A 94 -2.30 3.53 -5.91
N ALA A 95 -2.54 2.59 -6.79
CA ALA A 95 -3.54 2.72 -7.84
C ALA A 95 -4.57 1.61 -7.76
N ASN A 96 -5.83 1.98 -7.95
CA ASN A 96 -6.91 1.06 -8.23
C ASN A 96 -7.28 1.13 -9.71
N LYS A 97 -7.50 -0.05 -10.30
CA LYS A 97 -8.09 -0.24 -11.62
C LYS A 97 -9.37 -1.06 -11.43
N GLY A 98 -10.50 -0.46 -11.75
CA GLY A 98 -11.85 -0.98 -11.56
C GLY A 98 -12.87 -0.02 -12.20
N THR A 99 -14.07 0.08 -11.64
CA THR A 99 -15.12 1.00 -12.14
C THR A 99 -14.67 2.47 -12.06
N ASN A 100 -14.01 2.87 -10.98
CA ASN A 100 -13.48 4.22 -10.78
C ASN A 100 -11.97 4.16 -10.48
N SER A 101 -11.16 4.40 -11.51
CA SER A 101 -9.70 4.40 -11.36
C SER A 101 -9.23 5.59 -10.54
N ILE A 102 -8.55 5.32 -9.43
CA ILE A 102 -7.96 6.31 -8.54
C ILE A 102 -6.51 5.95 -8.32
N SER A 103 -5.63 6.94 -8.42
CA SER A 103 -4.21 6.83 -8.10
C SER A 103 -3.88 7.79 -6.96
N LEU A 104 -3.15 7.31 -5.97
CA LEU A 104 -2.65 8.08 -4.83
C LEU A 104 -1.13 8.14 -4.90
N TYR A 105 -0.59 9.35 -4.86
CA TYR A 105 0.84 9.62 -4.77
C TYR A 105 1.11 10.23 -3.42
N SER A 106 1.99 9.65 -2.62
CA SER A 106 2.36 10.20 -1.33
C SER A 106 3.85 10.40 -1.22
N PHE A 107 4.21 11.47 -0.53
CA PHE A 107 5.57 11.78 -0.13
C PHE A 107 5.58 11.95 1.39
N ASN A 108 6.59 11.40 2.04
CA ASN A 108 6.81 11.60 3.47
C ASN A 108 8.28 11.91 3.72
N ALA A 109 8.53 12.78 4.69
CA ALA A 109 9.86 13.11 5.14
C ALA A 109 9.84 13.32 6.65
N GLY A 110 10.94 13.01 7.32
CA GLY A 110 11.01 13.23 8.76
C GLY A 110 12.41 13.11 9.32
N THR A 111 12.60 13.72 10.48
CA THR A 111 13.83 13.73 11.24
C THR A 111 13.57 13.21 12.66
N GLU A 112 14.54 12.48 13.19
CA GLU A 112 14.58 12.03 14.57
C GLU A 112 15.91 12.52 15.17
N VAL A 113 15.84 13.26 16.28
CA VAL A 113 17.00 13.79 16.98
C VAL A 113 17.06 13.21 18.38
N LYS A 114 18.19 12.62 18.74
CA LYS A 114 18.50 12.16 20.09
C LYS A 114 19.21 13.29 20.84
N ILE A 115 18.53 13.86 21.81
CA ILE A 115 19.04 15.02 22.57
C ILE A 115 19.98 14.54 23.69
N ILE A 116 19.49 13.60 24.50
CA ILE A 116 20.26 12.94 25.57
C ILE A 116 19.96 11.44 25.56
N LYS A 117 20.69 10.66 26.36
CA LYS A 117 20.37 9.23 26.55
C LYS A 117 18.94 9.11 27.09
N GLY A 118 18.09 8.35 26.39
CA GLY A 118 16.67 8.20 26.71
C GLY A 118 15.75 9.21 26.03
N MET A 119 16.23 10.38 25.56
CA MET A 119 15.36 11.45 25.03
C MET A 119 15.46 11.61 23.52
N LYS A 120 14.31 11.61 22.84
CA LYS A 120 14.18 11.73 21.38
C LYS A 120 13.08 12.71 20.99
N VAL A 121 13.37 13.50 19.96
CA VAL A 121 12.41 14.35 19.27
C VAL A 121 12.22 13.82 17.85
N VAL A 122 10.99 13.70 17.40
CA VAL A 122 10.65 13.30 16.04
C VAL A 122 9.78 14.39 15.42
N LEU A 123 10.14 14.82 14.22
CA LEU A 123 9.34 15.70 13.38
C LEU A 123 9.19 15.04 12.01
N SER A 124 7.97 14.85 11.53
CA SER A 124 7.73 14.29 10.21
C SER A 124 6.55 14.95 9.53
N GLY A 125 6.63 15.09 8.21
CA GLY A 125 5.54 15.51 7.36
C GLY A 125 5.16 14.43 6.36
N HIS A 126 3.90 14.41 5.97
CA HIS A 126 3.42 13.62 4.85
C HIS A 126 2.45 14.45 4.01
N THR A 127 2.45 14.19 2.71
CA THR A 127 1.52 14.77 1.75
C THR A 127 1.10 13.68 0.79
N GLN A 128 -0.18 13.61 0.47
CA GLN A 128 -0.76 12.68 -0.46
C GLN A 128 -1.67 13.42 -1.43
N MET A 129 -1.47 13.17 -2.71
CA MET A 129 -2.30 13.65 -3.80
C MET A 129 -3.15 12.49 -4.32
N ARG A 130 -4.41 12.79 -4.64
CA ARG A 130 -5.33 11.88 -5.31
C ARG A 130 -5.46 12.33 -6.75
N SER A 131 -5.28 11.40 -7.67
CA SER A 131 -5.44 11.60 -9.10
C SER A 131 -6.55 10.68 -9.59
N THR A 132 -7.51 11.26 -10.28
CA THR A 132 -8.58 10.57 -11.02
C THR A 132 -8.37 10.83 -12.51
N LYS A 133 -9.29 10.38 -13.37
CA LYS A 133 -9.19 10.66 -14.82
C LYS A 133 -9.28 12.16 -15.15
N ASP A 134 -10.03 12.90 -14.34
CA ASP A 134 -10.42 14.27 -14.67
C ASP A 134 -9.61 15.31 -13.87
N GLU A 135 -9.18 14.96 -12.65
CA GLU A 135 -8.50 15.89 -11.77
C GLU A 135 -7.42 15.24 -10.91
N THR A 136 -6.42 16.06 -10.54
CA THR A 136 -5.47 15.73 -9.47
C THR A 136 -5.62 16.75 -8.35
N THR A 137 -6.00 16.27 -7.17
CA THR A 137 -6.30 17.09 -6.00
C THR A 137 -5.43 16.66 -4.83
N LEU A 138 -5.19 17.61 -3.91
CA LEU A 138 -4.57 17.27 -2.63
C LEU A 138 -5.56 16.41 -1.83
N ASN A 139 -5.15 15.21 -1.43
CA ASN A 139 -6.00 14.30 -0.65
C ASN A 139 -5.82 14.52 0.85
N THR A 140 -4.58 14.46 1.32
CA THR A 140 -4.26 14.70 2.73
C THR A 140 -2.85 15.25 2.86
N SER A 141 -2.62 16.05 3.89
CA SER A 141 -1.29 16.45 4.32
C SER A 141 -1.31 16.60 5.83
N GLY A 142 -0.19 16.32 6.47
CA GLY A 142 -0.10 16.47 7.91
C GLY A 142 1.33 16.52 8.41
N LEU A 143 1.49 17.25 9.51
CA LEU A 143 2.72 17.32 10.28
C LEU A 143 2.52 16.54 11.58
N PHE A 144 3.54 15.79 11.96
CA PHE A 144 3.59 15.01 13.18
C PHE A 144 4.82 15.42 13.97
N PHE A 145 4.60 15.80 15.22
CA PHE A 145 5.65 16.13 16.17
C PHE A 145 5.50 15.23 17.39
N SER A 146 6.61 14.66 17.87
CA SER A 146 6.62 13.77 19.01
C SER A 146 7.87 13.97 19.85
N PHE A 147 7.68 14.08 21.15
CA PHE A 147 8.73 14.04 22.15
C PHE A 147 8.61 12.73 22.93
N ARG A 148 9.72 11.99 23.07
CA ARG A 148 9.74 10.68 23.75
C ARG A 148 10.89 10.64 24.74
N TYR A 149 10.61 10.16 25.94
CA TYR A 149 11.61 9.90 26.96
C TYR A 149 11.46 8.46 27.47
N ASN A 150 12.52 7.67 27.32
CA ASN A 150 12.61 6.31 27.81
C ASN A 150 13.54 6.30 29.04
N PHE A 151 12.98 5.89 30.19
CA PHE A 151 13.69 5.67 31.45
C PHE A 151 14.63 4.46 31.37
#